data_AF-A0A929YKJ9-F1
#
_entry.id   AF-A0A929YKJ9-F1
#
_cell.length_a   1.000
_cell.length_b   1.000
_cell.length_c   1.000
_cell.angle_alpha   90.00
_cell.angle_beta   90.00
_cell.angle_gamma   90.00
#
_symmetry.space_group_name_H-M   'P 1'
#
loop_
_entity.id
_entity.type
_entity.pdbx_description
1 polymer ?
#
loop_
_entity_poly.entity_id
_entity_poly.type
_entity_poly.pdbx_seq_one_letter_code
_entity_poly.pdbx_strand_id
1 'polypeptide(L)'
;MNDHPNILFPEIISEAFPILDDASYIRQLASLAPLCPDTIFHLFANKSGQYFALVMTDYPDPLDQSRELKQISGEYEFEFVHLIKPYANDQHIEVHPNDDMGDGFFVPDPKSYYRYYLAAAKQRLD
;
A
#
# COMPACT_ATOMS: atom_id res chain seq x y z
N MET A 1 2.44 -27.21 -1.57
CA MET A 1 2.81 -26.31 -0.46
C MET A 1 3.26 -25.03 -1.13
N ASN A 2 2.51 -23.95 -0.97
CA ASN A 2 2.83 -22.69 -1.64
C ASN A 2 4.00 -22.05 -0.91
N ASP A 3 5.16 -22.02 -1.55
CA ASP A 3 6.31 -21.22 -1.12
C ASP A 3 5.98 -19.74 -1.35
N HIS A 4 5.21 -19.15 -0.44
CA HIS A 4 5.13 -17.70 -0.38
C HIS A 4 6.49 -17.20 0.10
N PRO A 5 7.14 -16.24 -0.60
CA PRO A 5 8.28 -15.57 -0.02
C PRO A 5 7.79 -14.96 1.30
N ASN A 6 8.39 -15.37 2.41
CA ASN A 6 8.23 -14.70 3.70
C ASN A 6 8.86 -13.30 3.55
N ILE A 7 8.14 -12.39 2.92
CA ILE A 7 8.48 -10.98 2.93
C ILE A 7 8.25 -10.52 4.36
N LEU A 8 9.35 -10.45 5.10
CA LEU A 8 9.37 -9.95 6.47
C LEU A 8 9.36 -8.43 6.40
N PHE A 9 8.18 -7.84 6.56
CA PHE A 9 8.07 -6.41 6.82
C PHE A 9 8.64 -6.09 8.21
N PRO A 10 9.11 -4.85 8.42
CA PRO A 10 9.40 -4.37 9.78
C PRO A 10 8.21 -4.62 10.73
N GLU A 11 8.48 -5.04 11.96
CA GLU A 11 7.46 -5.39 12.97
C GLU A 11 6.43 -4.26 13.21
N ILE A 12 6.89 -3.00 13.05
CA ILE A 12 6.05 -1.81 13.13
C ILE A 12 4.88 -1.82 12.13
N ILE A 13 5.00 -2.53 11.00
CA ILE A 13 3.94 -2.63 9.98
C ILE A 13 2.79 -3.51 10.46
N SER A 14 3.08 -4.67 11.07
CA SER A 14 2.05 -5.51 11.68
C SER A 14 1.37 -4.81 12.86
N GLU A 15 2.13 -4.03 13.65
CA GLU A 15 1.56 -3.24 14.75
C GLU A 15 0.66 -2.10 14.25
N ALA A 16 1.07 -1.42 13.17
CA ALA A 16 0.34 -0.29 12.62
C ALA A 16 -0.87 -0.71 11.78
N PHE A 17 -0.79 -1.84 11.09
CA PHE A 17 -1.81 -2.31 10.16
C PHE A 17 -2.19 -3.76 10.43
N PRO A 18 -2.80 -4.06 11.60
CA PRO A 18 -3.20 -5.42 11.96
C PRO A 18 -4.22 -6.04 10.99
N ILE A 19 -4.91 -5.22 10.19
CA ILE A 19 -5.79 -5.68 9.10
C ILE A 19 -5.07 -6.55 8.06
N LEU A 20 -3.73 -6.44 7.96
CA LEU A 20 -2.92 -7.26 7.07
C LEU A 20 -2.68 -8.68 7.61
N ASP A 21 -2.87 -8.93 8.91
CA ASP A 21 -2.66 -10.27 9.51
C ASP A 21 -3.65 -11.31 8.95
N ASP A 22 -4.84 -10.85 8.58
CA ASP A 22 -5.88 -11.67 7.93
C ASP A 22 -5.84 -11.60 6.38
N ALA A 23 -4.88 -10.86 5.81
CA ALA A 23 -4.73 -10.68 4.38
C ALA A 23 -3.62 -11.58 3.81
N SER A 24 -3.88 -12.17 2.65
CA SER A 24 -2.89 -12.96 1.92
C SER A 24 -2.09 -12.07 0.98
N TYR A 25 -0.77 -12.18 1.04
CA TYR A 25 0.12 -11.50 0.10
C TYR A 25 -0.04 -12.06 -1.32
N ILE A 26 -0.17 -11.16 -2.29
CA ILE A 26 -0.37 -11.50 -3.70
C ILE A 26 0.95 -11.35 -4.46
N ARG A 27 1.47 -10.11 -4.53
CA ARG A 27 2.66 -9.78 -5.31
C ARG A 27 3.20 -8.39 -4.95
N GLN A 28 4.43 -8.15 -5.39
CA GLN A 28 5.05 -6.84 -5.39
C GLN A 28 4.98 -6.25 -6.79
N LEU A 29 4.76 -4.94 -6.85
CA LEU A 29 4.94 -4.11 -8.04
C LEU A 29 5.91 -2.98 -7.68
N ALA A 30 6.75 -2.58 -8.61
CA ALA A 30 7.70 -1.49 -8.43
C ALA A 30 7.64 -0.58 -9.65
N SER A 31 7.96 0.70 -9.44
CA SER A 31 8.07 1.67 -10.53
C SER A 31 9.02 1.18 -11.63
N LEU A 32 8.65 1.42 -12.88
CA LEU A 32 9.47 1.10 -14.06
C LEU A 32 10.40 2.26 -14.47
N ALA A 33 10.37 3.39 -13.77
CA ALA A 33 11.21 4.54 -14.10
C ALA A 33 12.68 4.27 -13.75
N PRO A 34 13.64 4.49 -14.68
CA PRO A 34 15.06 4.13 -14.50
C PRO A 34 15.83 5.02 -13.49
N LEU A 35 15.15 5.90 -12.74
CA LEU A 35 15.80 6.80 -11.79
C LEU A 35 15.79 6.29 -10.34
N CYS A 36 14.92 5.34 -9.98
CA CYS A 36 14.89 4.51 -8.76
C CYS A 36 13.50 3.86 -8.71
N PRO A 37 13.30 2.67 -8.10
CA PRO A 37 12.03 2.47 -7.43
C PRO A 37 12.06 3.35 -6.17
N ASP A 38 11.50 4.55 -6.28
CA ASP A 38 11.20 5.40 -5.11
C ASP A 38 9.92 4.93 -4.40
N THR A 39 9.06 4.19 -5.12
CA THR A 39 7.88 3.52 -4.58
C THR A 39 7.87 2.03 -4.88
N ILE A 40 7.54 1.24 -3.86
CA ILE A 40 7.23 -0.18 -3.95
C ILE A 40 5.82 -0.41 -3.43
N PHE A 41 5.04 -1.20 -4.18
CA PHE A 41 3.68 -1.59 -3.83
C PHE A 41 3.65 -3.07 -3.48
N HIS A 42 3.20 -3.40 -2.28
CA HIS A 42 2.92 -4.78 -1.85
C HIS A 42 1.41 -4.98 -1.82
N LEU A 43 0.91 -5.86 -2.68
CA LEU A 43 -0.51 -6.14 -2.82
C LEU A 43 -0.94 -7.32 -1.95
N PHE A 44 -2.08 -7.15 -1.28
CA PHE A 44 -2.71 -8.17 -0.45
C PHE A 44 -4.20 -8.30 -0.82
N ALA A 45 -4.78 -9.46 -0.53
CA ALA A 45 -6.23 -9.64 -0.52
C ALA A 45 -6.69 -10.35 0.75
N ASN A 46 -7.79 -9.88 1.35
CA ASN A 46 -8.44 -10.62 2.42
C ASN A 46 -9.45 -11.64 1.88
N LYS A 47 -9.97 -12.49 2.78
CA LYS A 47 -10.97 -13.53 2.46
C LYS A 47 -12.30 -12.96 1.92
N SER A 48 -12.56 -11.68 2.16
CA SER A 48 -13.76 -10.97 1.69
C SER A 48 -13.61 -10.42 0.26
N GLY A 49 -12.44 -10.58 -0.37
CA GLY A 49 -12.16 -10.07 -1.71
C GLY A 49 -11.77 -8.58 -1.76
N GLN A 50 -11.50 -7.95 -0.61
CA GLN A 50 -10.95 -6.61 -0.56
C GLN A 50 -9.44 -6.68 -0.80
N TYR A 51 -8.95 -5.76 -1.64
CA TYR A 51 -7.52 -5.62 -1.90
C TYR A 51 -6.92 -4.51 -1.04
N PHE A 52 -5.65 -4.68 -0.70
CA PHE A 52 -4.86 -3.67 -0.02
C PHE A 52 -3.54 -3.46 -0.75
N ALA A 53 -3.09 -2.22 -0.77
CA ALA A 53 -1.78 -1.83 -1.27
C ALA A 53 -1.00 -1.21 -0.10
N LEU A 54 -0.03 -1.95 0.43
CA LEU A 54 0.97 -1.39 1.33
C LEU A 54 2.03 -0.72 0.45
N VAL A 55 2.15 0.59 0.60
CA VAL A 55 3.04 1.42 -0.19
C VAL A 55 4.25 1.78 0.65
N MET A 56 5.43 1.49 0.14
CA MET A 56 6.71 1.94 0.66
C MET A 56 7.23 3.04 -0.26
N THR A 57 7.30 4.28 0.22
CA THR A 57 7.69 5.43 -0.61
C THR A 57 8.34 6.53 0.21
N ASP A 58 9.14 7.37 -0.43
CA ASP A 58 9.65 8.63 0.13
C ASP A 58 8.81 9.86 -0.28
N TYR A 59 7.81 9.67 -1.15
CA TYR A 59 6.86 10.70 -1.57
C TYR A 59 5.62 10.77 -0.67
N PRO A 60 5.13 11.96 -0.32
CA PRO A 60 3.99 12.11 0.58
C PRO A 60 2.62 12.18 -0.12
N ASP A 61 2.52 12.12 -1.46
CA ASP A 61 1.21 12.22 -2.14
C ASP A 61 0.62 10.82 -2.47
N PRO A 62 -0.48 10.40 -1.82
CA PRO A 62 -1.12 9.11 -2.09
C PRO A 62 -1.79 9.00 -3.46
N LEU A 63 -2.23 10.11 -4.05
CA LEU A 63 -2.89 10.10 -5.36
C LEU A 63 -1.91 9.82 -6.49
N ASP A 64 -0.70 10.38 -6.40
CA ASP A 64 0.35 10.09 -7.36
C ASP A 64 0.71 8.61 -7.34
N GLN A 65 0.77 8.00 -6.15
CA GLN A 65 1.00 6.57 -6.02
C GLN A 65 -0.18 5.71 -6.48
N SER A 66 -1.42 6.15 -6.29
CA SER A 66 -2.57 5.45 -6.88
C SER A 66 -2.53 5.46 -8.41
N ARG A 67 -2.13 6.60 -9.01
CA ARG A 67 -1.99 6.72 -10.48
C ARG A 67 -0.86 5.84 -10.99
N GLU A 68 0.25 5.84 -10.27
CA GLU A 68 1.40 5.00 -10.59
C GLU A 68 1.04 3.51 -10.50
N LEU A 69 0.40 3.08 -9.40
CA LEU A 69 -0.07 1.70 -9.24
C LEU A 69 -0.99 1.30 -10.38
N LYS A 70 -1.94 2.18 -10.76
CA LYS A 70 -2.83 1.95 -11.88
C LYS A 70 -2.04 1.70 -13.17
N GLN A 71 -1.07 2.56 -13.48
CA GLN A 71 -0.24 2.43 -14.68
C GLN A 71 0.57 1.13 -14.71
N ILE A 72 1.22 0.77 -13.60
CA ILE A 72 2.08 -0.44 -13.54
C ILE A 72 1.28 -1.74 -13.38
N SER A 73 0.03 -1.66 -12.89
CA SER A 73 -0.85 -2.82 -12.77
C SER A 73 -1.46 -3.27 -14.11
N GLY A 74 -1.36 -2.45 -15.16
CA GLY A 74 -1.84 -2.76 -16.51
C GLY A 74 -3.35 -3.05 -16.51
N GLU A 75 -3.74 -4.18 -17.10
CA GLU A 75 -5.15 -4.61 -17.25
C GLU A 75 -5.88 -4.84 -15.92
N TYR A 76 -5.16 -5.00 -14.81
CA TYR A 76 -5.78 -5.20 -13.50
C TYR A 76 -6.27 -3.87 -12.87
N GLU A 77 -5.81 -2.72 -13.37
CA GLU A 77 -6.17 -1.35 -12.95
C GLU A 77 -6.50 -1.22 -11.45
N PHE A 78 -5.52 -1.46 -10.57
CA PHE A 78 -5.71 -1.20 -9.15
C PHE A 78 -5.80 0.32 -8.90
N GLU A 79 -6.79 0.72 -8.12
CA GLU A 79 -7.02 2.12 -7.74
C GLU A 79 -7.30 2.20 -6.23
N PHE A 80 -6.74 3.21 -5.56
CA PHE A 80 -7.00 3.45 -4.15
C PHE A 80 -8.43 3.92 -3.93
N VAL A 81 -9.04 3.43 -2.86
CA VAL A 81 -10.38 3.82 -2.42
C VAL A 81 -10.28 4.75 -1.22
N HIS A 82 -9.55 4.32 -0.20
CA HIS A 82 -9.30 5.09 1.02
C HIS A 82 -7.97 4.68 1.64
N LEU A 83 -7.35 5.62 2.35
CA LEU A 83 -6.21 5.33 3.20
C LEU A 83 -6.67 4.73 4.52
N ILE A 84 -5.91 3.78 5.04
CA ILE A 84 -6.12 3.17 6.34
C ILE A 84 -5.19 3.86 7.33
N LYS A 85 -5.76 4.37 8.41
CA LYS A 85 -4.99 5.09 9.42
C LYS A 85 -4.17 4.10 10.27
N PRO A 86 -2.86 4.29 10.41
CA PRO A 86 -2.01 3.50 11.29
C PRO A 86 -2.57 3.44 12.72
N TYR A 87 -2.47 2.28 13.36
CA TYR A 87 -2.88 2.02 14.76
C TYR A 87 -4.36 2.23 15.07
N ALA A 88 -5.19 2.51 14.06
CA ALA A 88 -6.60 2.84 14.22
C ALA A 88 -7.55 1.78 13.62
N ASN A 89 -7.03 0.57 13.37
CA ASN A 89 -7.73 -0.63 12.87
C ASN A 89 -8.55 -0.43 11.58
N ASP A 90 -9.73 0.15 11.69
CA ASP A 90 -10.76 0.28 10.66
C ASP A 90 -11.07 1.74 10.26
N GLN A 91 -10.42 2.71 10.92
CA GLN A 91 -10.52 4.11 10.51
C GLN A 91 -9.89 4.30 9.13
N HIS A 92 -10.70 4.81 8.22
CA HIS A 92 -10.30 5.14 6.86
C HIS A 92 -10.66 6.57 6.51
N ILE A 93 -9.91 7.11 5.55
CA ILE A 93 -10.15 8.44 4.99
C ILE A 93 -10.18 8.33 3.47
N GLU A 94 -11.22 8.88 2.86
CA GLU A 94 -11.32 8.98 1.41
C GLU A 94 -10.14 9.80 0.86
N VAL A 95 -9.60 9.37 -0.28
CA VAL A 95 -8.49 10.10 -0.90
C VAL A 95 -9.05 11.24 -1.74
N HIS A 96 -8.68 12.49 -1.42
CA HIS A 96 -9.09 13.68 -2.18
C HIS A 96 -7.93 14.36 -2.90
N PRO A 97 -8.20 15.09 -4.02
CA PRO A 97 -7.19 15.88 -4.74
C PRO A 97 -6.42 16.84 -3.84
N ASN A 98 -5.08 16.74 -3.87
CA ASN A 98 -4.13 17.53 -3.05
C ASN A 98 -4.14 17.20 -1.56
N ASP A 99 -4.64 16.03 -1.16
CA ASP A 99 -4.38 15.51 0.19
C ASP A 99 -2.90 15.23 0.34
N ASP A 100 -2.21 16.06 1.11
CA ASP A 100 -0.86 15.75 1.58
C ASP A 100 -0.95 14.69 2.69
N MET A 101 -0.04 13.72 2.69
CA MET A 101 0.11 12.82 3.84
C MET A 101 0.59 13.61 5.05
N GLY A 102 -0.36 14.11 5.85
CA GLY A 102 -0.06 14.63 7.18
C GLY A 102 0.60 13.56 8.06
N ASP A 103 1.27 13.98 9.13
CA ASP A 103 2.10 13.16 10.04
C ASP A 103 1.39 11.94 10.70
N GLY A 104 0.12 11.68 10.40
CA GLY A 104 -0.70 10.62 10.98
C GLY A 104 -1.11 9.50 10.03
N PHE A 105 -0.68 9.49 8.77
CA PHE A 105 -1.13 8.49 7.77
C PHE A 105 -0.06 7.52 7.29
N PHE A 106 1.16 7.70 7.78
CA PHE A 106 2.26 6.82 7.46
C PHE A 106 2.99 6.38 8.73
N VAL A 107 3.76 5.31 8.58
CA VAL A 107 4.68 4.78 9.56
C VAL A 107 6.08 4.95 8.97
N PRO A 108 7.01 5.65 9.66
CA PRO A 108 8.37 5.75 9.17
C PRO A 108 9.05 4.38 9.22
N ASP A 109 9.84 4.06 8.19
CA ASP A 109 10.72 2.90 8.26
C ASP A 109 11.77 3.12 9.35
N PRO A 110 12.01 2.15 10.26
CA PRO A 110 12.96 2.35 11.36
C PRO A 110 14.42 2.40 10.90
N LYS A 111 14.74 2.05 9.65
CA LYS A 111 16.10 1.87 9.14
C LYS A 111 16.43 2.78 7.96
N SER A 112 15.48 3.54 7.44
CA SER A 112 15.63 4.34 6.23
C SER A 112 14.72 5.57 6.26
N TYR A 113 14.79 6.39 5.22
CA TYR A 113 13.96 7.58 5.06
C TYR A 113 12.59 7.28 4.44
N TYR A 114 12.34 6.02 4.08
CA TYR A 114 11.07 5.58 3.52
C TYR A 114 9.97 5.62 4.56
N ARG A 115 8.75 5.71 4.04
CA ARG A 115 7.51 5.71 4.80
C ARG A 115 6.62 4.62 4.26
N TYR A 116 5.84 4.03 5.16
CA TYR A 116 4.84 3.05 4.83
C TYR A 116 3.45 3.62 5.06
N TYR A 117 2.56 3.46 4.10
CA TYR A 117 1.14 3.67 4.33
C TYR A 117 0.33 2.57 3.65
N LEU A 118 -0.90 2.41 4.10
CA LEU A 118 -1.79 1.39 3.60
C LEU A 118 -3.02 2.01 2.95
N ALA A 119 -3.32 1.58 1.73
CA ALA A 119 -4.54 1.92 1.04
C ALA A 119 -5.40 0.68 0.83
N ALA A 120 -6.71 0.80 1.08
CA ALA A 120 -7.65 -0.12 0.48
C ALA A 120 -7.70 0.17 -1.02
N ALA A 121 -7.62 -0.89 -1.82
CA ALA A 121 -7.65 -0.81 -3.27
C ALA A 121 -8.85 -1.59 -3.81
N LYS A 122 -9.38 -1.11 -4.92
CA LYS A 122 -10.29 -1.88 -5.76
C LYS A 122 -9.55 -2.30 -7.00
N GLN A 123 -9.86 -3.50 -7.46
CA GLN A 123 -9.51 -3.96 -8.78
C GLN A 123 -10.65 -3.58 -9.72
N ARG A 124 -10.39 -2.91 -10.85
CA ARG A 124 -11.41 -2.81 -11.89
C ARG A 124 -11.38 -4.10 -12.69
N LEU A 125 -12.44 -4.89 -12.56
CA LEU A 125 -12.73 -6.00 -13.47
C LEU A 125 -13.72 -5.46 -14.49
N ASP A 126 -13.40 -5.62 -15.78
CA ASP A 126 -14.33 -5.36 -16.89
C ASP A 126 -15.60 -6.21 -16.80
#